data_AF-A0A958HTW2-F1
#
_entry.id   AF-A0A958HTW2-F1
#
_cell.length_a   1.000
_cell.length_b   1.000
_cell.length_c   1.000
_cell.angle_alpha   90.00
_cell.angle_beta   90.00
_cell.angle_gamma   90.00
#
_symmetry.space_group_name_H-M   'P 1'
#
loop_
_entity.id
_entity.type
_entity.pdbx_description
1 polymer ?
#
loop_
_entity_poly.entity_id
_entity_poly.type
_entity_poly.pdbx_seq_one_letter_code
_entity_poly.pdbx_strand_id
1 'polypeptide(L)'
;MNEQTPYLYLNFERNRERLEERLLEIRRIHGNRLFPQLHPDTNILDYFVETAFEKGAPGQYFLANTSLKDNYIDITVRPKRAGLLEKELPTGITLCLRGGLFPRQHPSPELVIDRVIDIFDAPRRSFELEVSAIPLLANNGERRDNLFTGRLMLQLPEISKKTREHLQHWKDYLEWKREIVESQLSGLRYFSAEMSGEQLSFRVATENEAVFETFERSLNRDELMAFPLRYSSDAWVFNYNRNIRSIPSVALGRFRKLRKVDSREYDAELRECPWPTPFVAELIFDLGEDDQAEFDESPPAQKEALRRFLLKKIPDEGFLAVSLVGEFTLIQRQSQSIRDLEMESGYAPFLSSWLFDISQANTPQITAPVDAWLMENINEEQQKAVKKILTAPDVALIQGPPGTGKTTVIGEAIYQLARQGKRVLLASQANLAVDNALEKLASVPEIRAIRLGRSHKFSPEGQEFAEDKVLKKFYSSIADYCDNNYLTAWRESDLQLEALRRQLEDIDAMA
;
A
#
# COMPACT_ATOMS: atom_id res chain seq x y z
N MET A 1 37.26 -24.98 25.81
CA MET A 1 36.13 -24.74 26.72
C MET A 1 35.14 -25.87 26.48
N ASN A 2 34.65 -26.54 27.51
CA ASN A 2 33.61 -27.58 27.34
C ASN A 2 32.42 -26.93 26.63
N GLU A 3 32.17 -27.30 25.38
CA GLU A 3 31.03 -26.81 24.59
C GLU A 3 29.75 -27.46 25.13
N GLN A 4 29.26 -26.98 26.27
CA GLN A 4 27.86 -27.18 26.62
C GLN A 4 27.01 -26.48 25.55
N THR A 5 26.02 -27.20 25.04
CA THR A 5 25.07 -26.62 24.08
C THR A 5 24.25 -25.56 24.80
N PRO A 6 24.27 -24.29 24.34
CA PRO A 6 23.60 -23.20 25.03
C PRO A 6 22.07 -23.35 24.93
N TYR A 7 21.36 -22.68 25.83
CA TYR A 7 19.91 -22.67 25.88
C TYR A 7 19.31 -21.47 25.15
N LEU A 8 18.26 -21.73 24.37
CA LEU A 8 17.46 -20.74 23.66
C LEU A 8 16.15 -20.51 24.43
N TYR A 9 16.07 -19.42 25.20
CA TYR A 9 14.91 -19.11 26.03
C TYR A 9 13.83 -18.34 25.26
N LEU A 10 12.73 -19.01 24.93
CA LEU A 10 11.63 -18.45 24.13
C LEU A 10 10.37 -18.27 25.00
N ASN A 11 9.76 -17.09 24.93
CA ASN A 11 8.49 -16.79 25.59
C ASN A 11 7.40 -16.49 24.54
N PHE A 12 6.46 -17.43 24.40
CA PHE A 12 5.29 -17.29 23.54
C PHE A 12 4.05 -16.80 24.29
N GLU A 13 4.02 -16.94 25.61
CA GLU A 13 2.83 -16.73 26.45
C GLU A 13 2.37 -15.27 26.46
N ARG A 14 3.31 -14.31 26.41
CA ARG A 14 2.94 -12.87 26.45
C ARG A 14 2.08 -12.42 25.27
N ASN A 15 2.20 -13.07 24.12
CA ASN A 15 1.47 -12.73 22.88
C ASN A 15 0.72 -13.93 22.30
N ARG A 16 0.39 -14.93 23.13
CA ARG A 16 -0.09 -16.25 22.70
C ARG A 16 -1.24 -16.21 21.70
N GLU A 17 -2.32 -15.51 22.05
CA GLU A 17 -3.53 -15.37 21.19
C GLU A 17 -3.18 -14.80 19.81
N ARG A 18 -2.36 -13.75 19.76
CA ARG A 18 -1.95 -13.10 18.50
C ARG A 18 -1.08 -14.01 17.64
N LEU A 19 -0.21 -14.80 18.26
CA LEU A 19 0.66 -15.75 17.55
C LEU A 19 -0.15 -16.91 16.97
N GLU A 20 -1.14 -17.38 17.72
CA GLU A 20 -2.09 -18.41 17.26
C GLU A 20 -2.92 -17.92 16.07
N GLU A 21 -3.54 -16.74 16.17
CA GLU A 21 -4.28 -16.11 15.08
C GLU A 21 -3.42 -15.99 13.81
N ARG A 22 -2.17 -15.56 13.97
CA ARG A 22 -1.24 -15.44 12.85
C ARG A 22 -0.91 -16.78 12.20
N LEU A 23 -0.69 -17.83 12.98
CA LEU A 23 -0.46 -19.18 12.44
C LEU A 23 -1.70 -19.72 11.72
N LEU A 24 -2.90 -19.46 12.22
CA LEU A 24 -4.15 -19.81 11.53
C LEU A 24 -4.29 -19.07 10.20
N GLU A 25 -3.91 -17.79 10.14
CA GLU A 25 -3.89 -17.01 8.90
C GLU A 25 -2.90 -17.61 7.88
N ILE A 26 -1.68 -17.95 8.32
CA ILE A 26 -0.67 -18.60 7.47
C ILE A 26 -1.19 -19.97 6.99
N ARG A 27 -1.85 -20.76 7.86
CA ARG A 27 -2.48 -22.03 7.46
C ARG A 27 -3.60 -21.83 6.44
N ARG A 28 -4.37 -20.76 6.54
CA ARG A 28 -5.41 -20.42 5.55
C ARG A 28 -4.82 -20.10 4.17
N ILE A 29 -3.64 -19.48 4.14
CA ILE A 29 -2.92 -19.14 2.90
C ILE A 29 -2.35 -20.40 2.24
N HIS A 30 -1.68 -21.25 3.00
CA HIS A 30 -0.99 -22.45 2.48
C HIS A 30 -1.89 -23.70 2.42
N GLY A 31 -3.07 -23.65 3.01
CA GLY A 31 -4.03 -24.74 3.11
C GLY A 31 -3.50 -25.92 3.95
N ASN A 32 -4.01 -27.13 3.65
CA ASN A 32 -3.65 -28.36 4.36
C ASN A 32 -2.18 -28.80 4.15
N ARG A 33 -1.40 -28.07 3.34
CA ARG A 33 0.04 -28.30 3.18
C ARG A 33 0.85 -27.79 4.37
N LEU A 34 0.31 -26.84 5.13
CA LEU A 34 0.90 -26.38 6.39
C LEU A 34 0.27 -27.16 7.55
N PHE A 35 1.11 -27.88 8.27
CA PHE A 35 0.74 -28.81 9.33
C PHE A 35 -0.31 -29.86 8.88
N PRO A 36 0.02 -30.72 7.90
CA PRO A 36 -0.87 -31.77 7.43
C PRO A 36 -1.29 -32.76 8.53
N GLN A 37 -0.47 -32.97 9.55
CA GLN A 37 -0.74 -33.91 10.64
C GLN A 37 -1.41 -33.25 11.86
N LEU A 38 -1.70 -31.94 11.80
CA LEU A 38 -2.32 -31.21 12.91
C LEU A 38 -3.80 -31.63 13.10
N HIS A 39 -4.08 -32.21 14.27
CA HIS A 39 -5.43 -32.58 14.70
C HIS A 39 -6.32 -31.34 14.94
N PRO A 40 -7.63 -31.38 14.63
CA PRO A 40 -8.53 -30.22 14.79
C PRO A 40 -8.61 -29.65 16.20
N ASP A 41 -8.51 -30.51 17.23
CA ASP A 41 -8.60 -30.11 18.64
C ASP A 41 -7.27 -29.63 19.24
N THR A 42 -6.16 -29.74 18.49
CA THR A 42 -4.84 -29.33 18.96
C THR A 42 -4.60 -27.86 18.63
N ASN A 43 -4.11 -27.11 19.61
CA ASN A 43 -3.70 -25.72 19.41
C ASN A 43 -2.54 -25.64 18.39
N ILE A 44 -2.70 -24.84 17.34
CA ILE A 44 -1.70 -24.75 16.25
C ILE A 44 -0.36 -24.18 16.72
N LEU A 45 -0.36 -23.29 17.72
CA LEU A 45 0.87 -22.72 18.26
C LEU A 45 1.65 -23.77 19.05
N ASP A 46 0.98 -24.54 19.92
CA ASP A 46 1.63 -25.62 20.68
C ASP A 46 2.20 -26.67 19.72
N TYR A 47 1.42 -27.07 18.71
CA TYR A 47 1.88 -28.01 17.69
C TYR A 47 3.11 -27.51 16.93
N PHE A 48 3.10 -26.24 16.52
CA PHE A 48 4.25 -25.63 15.86
C PHE A 48 5.48 -25.59 16.78
N VAL A 49 5.29 -25.21 18.05
CA VAL A 49 6.38 -25.15 19.03
C VAL A 49 6.98 -26.52 19.27
N GLU A 50 6.15 -27.56 19.45
CA GLU A 50 6.62 -28.94 19.61
C GLU A 50 7.37 -29.44 18.37
N THR A 51 6.88 -29.08 17.18
CA THR A 51 7.46 -29.51 15.90
C THR A 51 8.80 -28.81 15.59
N ALA A 52 8.90 -27.51 15.87
CA ALA A 52 10.05 -26.68 15.51
C ALA A 52 11.09 -26.55 16.63
N PHE A 53 10.69 -26.79 17.88
CA PHE A 53 11.51 -26.57 19.07
C PHE A 53 11.38 -27.76 20.03
N GLU A 54 11.79 -28.94 19.57
CA GLU A 54 11.74 -30.19 20.35
C GLU A 54 12.36 -30.00 21.74
N LYS A 55 11.52 -30.12 22.78
CA LYS A 55 11.88 -29.72 24.14
C LYS A 55 13.00 -30.62 24.67
N GLY A 56 14.12 -30.00 25.06
CA GLY A 56 15.24 -30.69 25.68
C GLY A 56 16.19 -31.39 24.71
N ALA A 57 15.97 -31.28 23.40
CA ALA A 57 16.89 -31.76 22.37
C ALA A 57 17.62 -30.59 21.69
N PRO A 58 18.89 -30.74 21.28
CA PRO A 58 19.60 -29.71 20.55
C PRO A 58 19.04 -29.59 19.11
N GLY A 59 18.60 -28.39 18.76
CA GLY A 59 18.16 -28.03 17.41
C GLY A 59 19.15 -27.08 16.72
N GLN A 60 19.00 -26.94 15.40
CA GLN A 60 19.76 -25.99 14.57
C GLN A 60 18.89 -24.78 14.22
N TYR A 61 19.40 -23.58 14.50
CA TYR A 61 18.66 -22.33 14.32
C TYR A 61 19.54 -21.27 13.62
N PHE A 62 18.89 -20.43 12.82
CA PHE A 62 19.48 -19.23 12.25
C PHE A 62 18.95 -18.01 13.02
N LEU A 63 19.83 -17.24 13.65
CA LEU A 63 19.49 -16.06 14.42
C LEU A 63 19.98 -14.80 13.71
N ALA A 64 19.18 -13.74 13.70
CA ALA A 64 19.65 -12.43 13.23
C ALA A 64 19.15 -11.31 14.14
N ASN A 65 20.03 -10.34 14.37
CA ASN A 65 19.66 -9.07 15.00
C ASN A 65 19.13 -8.12 13.93
N THR A 66 17.81 -7.99 13.84
CA THR A 66 17.14 -7.14 12.84
C THR A 66 16.81 -5.74 13.36
N SER A 67 17.32 -5.41 14.54
CA SER A 67 17.11 -4.10 15.17
C SER A 67 17.66 -2.98 14.30
N LEU A 68 16.90 -1.88 14.24
CA LEU A 68 17.37 -0.62 13.69
C LEU A 68 17.66 0.42 14.77
N LYS A 69 17.54 0.09 16.06
CA LYS A 69 17.79 0.96 17.22
C LYS A 69 18.55 0.23 18.32
N ASP A 70 19.29 0.96 19.15
CA ASP A 70 20.15 0.38 20.20
C ASP A 70 19.42 0.06 21.53
N ASN A 71 18.18 0.56 21.70
CA ASN A 71 17.45 0.47 22.98
C ASN A 71 16.49 -0.73 23.07
N TYR A 72 16.12 -1.32 21.93
CA TYR A 72 15.23 -2.46 21.82
C TYR A 72 15.81 -3.40 20.78
N ILE A 73 15.94 -4.68 21.14
CA ILE A 73 16.63 -5.64 20.29
C ILE A 73 15.62 -6.60 19.71
N ASP A 74 15.33 -6.40 18.43
CA ASP A 74 14.60 -7.34 17.59
C ASP A 74 15.54 -8.46 17.17
N ILE A 75 15.20 -9.69 17.57
CA ILE A 75 15.87 -10.91 17.10
C ILE A 75 14.88 -11.73 16.31
N THR A 76 15.32 -12.22 15.16
CA THR A 76 14.64 -13.27 14.43
C THR A 76 15.27 -14.63 14.71
N VAL A 77 14.45 -15.65 14.91
CA VAL A 77 14.86 -17.04 15.09
C VAL A 77 14.17 -17.88 14.03
N ARG A 78 14.97 -18.51 13.17
CA ARG A 78 14.49 -19.39 12.10
C ARG A 78 15.01 -20.81 12.35
N PRO A 79 14.14 -21.78 12.69
CA PRO A 79 14.54 -23.18 12.76
C PRO A 79 15.00 -23.67 11.38
N LYS A 80 16.07 -24.47 11.36
CA LYS A 80 16.52 -25.15 10.15
C LYS A 80 15.46 -26.16 9.74
N ARG A 81 15.03 -26.12 8.48
CA ARG A 81 14.05 -27.07 7.93
C ARG A 81 14.68 -28.45 7.85
N ALA A 82 14.41 -29.31 8.83
CA ALA A 82 14.89 -30.68 8.89
C ALA A 82 13.93 -31.56 9.71
N GLY A 83 14.01 -32.88 9.53
CA GLY A 83 13.31 -33.84 10.38
C GLY A 83 11.78 -33.72 10.27
N LEU A 84 11.10 -33.56 11.41
CA LEU A 84 9.65 -33.43 11.46
C LEU A 84 9.17 -32.13 10.79
N LEU A 85 9.88 -31.03 11.03
CA LEU A 85 9.53 -29.72 10.49
C LEU A 85 9.51 -29.69 8.94
N GLU A 86 10.40 -30.45 8.30
CA GLU A 86 10.44 -30.56 6.84
C GLU A 86 9.17 -31.17 6.24
N LYS A 87 8.56 -32.13 6.96
CA LYS A 87 7.33 -32.84 6.56
C LYS A 87 6.07 -32.04 6.86
N GLU A 88 6.16 -31.15 7.85
CA GLU A 88 5.03 -30.35 8.32
C GLU A 88 4.86 -29.00 7.58
N LEU A 89 5.82 -28.61 6.74
CA LEU A 89 5.81 -27.33 6.02
C LEU A 89 5.74 -27.52 4.49
N PRO A 90 5.04 -26.64 3.75
CA PRO A 90 5.02 -26.65 2.29
C PRO A 90 6.44 -26.59 1.68
N THR A 91 6.64 -27.18 0.51
CA THR A 91 7.91 -27.11 -0.22
C THR A 91 8.33 -25.65 -0.46
N GLY A 92 9.59 -25.32 -0.14
CA GLY A 92 10.14 -23.98 -0.37
C GLY A 92 9.69 -22.91 0.63
N ILE A 93 8.93 -23.26 1.67
CA ILE A 93 8.50 -22.36 2.74
C ILE A 93 9.08 -22.81 4.08
N THR A 94 9.48 -21.86 4.92
CA THR A 94 9.81 -22.06 6.33
C THR A 94 9.14 -20.99 7.21
N LEU A 95 9.14 -21.18 8.52
CA LEU A 95 8.59 -20.22 9.48
C LEU A 95 9.72 -19.56 10.26
N CYS A 96 9.64 -18.25 10.41
CA CYS A 96 10.57 -17.44 11.18
C CYS A 96 9.83 -16.78 12.35
N LEU A 97 10.41 -16.86 13.53
CA LEU A 97 9.95 -16.13 14.69
C LEU A 97 10.64 -14.79 14.76
N ARG A 98 9.92 -13.76 15.20
CA ARG A 98 10.47 -12.49 15.62
C ARG A 98 10.08 -12.24 17.07
N GLY A 99 11.02 -11.72 17.84
CA GLY A 99 10.77 -11.30 19.20
C GLY A 99 11.70 -10.20 19.67
N GLY A 100 11.31 -9.58 20.77
CA GLY A 100 12.10 -8.57 21.47
C GLY A 100 12.90 -9.15 22.61
N LEU A 101 14.17 -8.74 22.72
CA LEU A 101 14.97 -8.87 23.93
C LEU A 101 14.94 -7.57 24.73
N PHE A 102 14.79 -7.68 26.04
CA PHE A 102 14.89 -6.57 26.99
C PHE A 102 16.12 -6.74 27.90
N PRO A 103 17.35 -6.67 27.36
CA PRO A 103 18.58 -7.00 28.10
C PRO A 103 18.87 -6.04 29.26
N ARG A 104 18.38 -4.79 29.21
CA ARG A 104 18.54 -3.83 30.31
C ARG A 104 17.73 -4.18 31.56
N GLN A 105 16.76 -5.09 31.45
CA GLN A 105 15.88 -5.47 32.56
C GLN A 105 16.31 -6.78 33.25
N HIS A 106 17.13 -7.62 32.59
CA HIS A 106 17.55 -8.90 33.16
C HIS A 106 18.93 -9.34 32.63
N PRO A 107 19.85 -9.83 33.48
CA PRO A 107 21.20 -10.27 33.07
C PRO A 107 21.18 -11.53 32.17
N SER A 108 20.06 -12.23 32.11
CA SER A 108 19.82 -13.41 31.27
C SER A 108 18.44 -13.29 30.62
N PRO A 109 18.28 -12.52 29.54
CA PRO A 109 16.98 -12.17 28.98
C PRO A 109 16.32 -13.37 28.27
N GLU A 110 15.00 -13.37 28.17
CA GLU A 110 14.26 -14.27 27.29
C GLU A 110 13.80 -13.52 26.05
N LEU A 111 13.67 -14.24 24.93
CA LEU A 111 13.12 -13.70 23.71
C LEU A 111 11.59 -13.77 23.75
N VAL A 112 10.96 -12.61 23.93
CA VAL A 112 9.50 -12.50 23.90
C VAL A 112 9.06 -12.48 22.44
N ILE A 113 8.45 -13.57 21.99
CA ILE A 113 7.97 -13.73 20.61
C ILE A 113 6.75 -12.85 20.41
N ASP A 114 6.79 -12.01 19.37
CA ASP A 114 5.69 -11.11 19.01
C ASP A 114 5.07 -11.41 17.65
N ARG A 115 5.76 -12.17 16.80
CA ARG A 115 5.31 -12.49 15.44
C ARG A 115 5.87 -13.82 14.94
N VAL A 116 5.04 -14.52 14.18
CA VAL A 116 5.44 -15.63 13.30
C VAL A 116 5.26 -15.18 11.85
N ILE A 117 6.27 -15.45 11.02
CA ILE A 117 6.31 -15.03 9.63
C ILE A 117 6.64 -16.24 8.76
N ASP A 118 5.84 -16.50 7.74
CA ASP A 118 6.22 -17.43 6.68
C ASP A 118 7.17 -16.76 5.69
N ILE A 119 8.28 -17.43 5.40
CA ILE A 119 9.31 -16.95 4.49
C ILE A 119 9.69 -18.04 3.51
N PHE A 120 10.33 -17.68 2.40
CA PHE A 120 10.97 -18.67 1.54
C PHE A 120 12.06 -19.41 2.32
N ASP A 121 12.05 -20.74 2.20
CA ASP A 121 13.14 -21.55 2.71
C ASP A 121 14.39 -21.28 1.87
N ALA A 122 15.40 -20.74 2.54
CA ALA A 122 16.64 -20.29 1.91
C ALA A 122 17.84 -20.66 2.79
N PRO A 123 19.03 -20.78 2.20
CA PRO A 123 20.27 -20.91 2.95
C PRO A 123 20.44 -19.79 3.97
N ARG A 124 21.38 -20.00 4.88
CA ARG A 124 21.78 -18.96 5.84
C ARG A 124 22.19 -17.69 5.11
N ARG A 125 21.60 -16.56 5.52
CA ARG A 125 21.99 -15.24 5.03
C ARG A 125 23.30 -14.78 5.69
N SER A 126 24.00 -13.85 5.06
CA SER A 126 25.29 -13.36 5.57
C SER A 126 25.21 -12.78 7.00
N PHE A 127 24.06 -12.20 7.34
CA PHE A 127 23.77 -11.56 8.62
C PHE A 127 23.11 -12.51 9.64
N GLU A 128 22.81 -13.74 9.25
CA GLU A 128 22.29 -14.77 10.16
C GLU A 128 23.45 -15.58 10.78
N LEU A 129 23.38 -15.81 12.08
CA LEU A 129 24.24 -16.71 12.84
C LEU A 129 23.60 -18.11 12.90
N GLU A 130 24.31 -19.15 12.44
CA GLU A 130 23.88 -20.55 12.64
C GLU A 130 24.36 -21.02 14.01
N VAL A 131 23.44 -21.56 14.81
CA VAL A 131 23.73 -22.05 16.16
C VAL A 131 23.08 -23.41 16.40
N SER A 132 23.74 -24.21 17.23
CA SER A 132 23.15 -25.38 17.89
C SER A 132 22.71 -24.96 19.29
N ALA A 133 21.42 -25.10 19.62
CA ALA A 133 20.90 -24.69 20.92
C ALA A 133 19.79 -25.64 21.40
N ILE A 134 19.60 -25.74 22.71
CA ILE A 134 18.46 -26.46 23.29
C ILE A 134 17.34 -25.46 23.58
N PRO A 135 16.16 -25.57 22.94
CA PRO A 135 15.06 -24.66 23.21
C PRO A 135 14.47 -24.93 24.60
N LEU A 136 14.32 -23.85 25.38
CA LEU A 136 13.60 -23.86 26.64
C LEU A 136 12.45 -22.86 26.56
N LEU A 137 11.23 -23.38 26.62
CA LEU A 137 10.03 -22.56 26.76
C LEU A 137 10.00 -21.99 28.18
N ALA A 138 9.77 -20.69 28.30
CA ALA A 138 9.93 -19.96 29.54
C ALA A 138 9.18 -20.62 30.71
N ASN A 139 9.94 -21.01 31.74
CA ASN A 139 9.47 -21.37 33.06
C ASN A 139 10.10 -20.38 34.06
N ASN A 140 9.44 -20.11 35.20
CA ASN A 140 9.89 -19.17 36.26
C ASN A 140 11.19 -19.57 37.00
N GLY A 141 12.07 -20.38 36.40
CA GLY A 141 13.31 -20.87 36.99
C GLY A 141 14.55 -20.04 36.64
N GLU A 142 15.69 -20.35 37.29
CA GLU A 142 16.99 -19.74 36.97
C GLU A 142 17.43 -20.06 35.53
N ARG A 143 17.71 -19.03 34.72
CA ARG A 143 18.20 -19.17 33.34
C ARG A 143 19.72 -19.26 33.32
N ARG A 144 20.25 -20.44 33.00
CA ARG A 144 21.70 -20.73 32.88
C ARG A 144 22.09 -20.89 31.41
N ASP A 145 23.36 -20.64 31.10
CA ASP A 145 23.99 -20.83 29.78
C ASP A 145 23.14 -20.30 28.61
N ASN A 146 22.66 -19.06 28.76
CA ASN A 146 21.70 -18.45 27.85
C ASN A 146 22.40 -17.94 26.60
N LEU A 147 21.89 -18.36 25.43
CA LEU A 147 22.38 -17.91 24.13
C LEU A 147 22.26 -16.39 23.92
N PHE A 148 21.26 -15.74 24.54
CA PHE A 148 21.04 -14.31 24.46
C PHE A 148 21.95 -13.50 25.40
N THR A 149 23.24 -13.85 25.47
CA THR A 149 24.24 -13.19 26.31
C THR A 149 25.34 -12.51 25.48
N GLY A 150 25.95 -11.45 26.03
CA GLY A 150 27.19 -10.86 25.52
C GLY A 150 27.05 -9.78 24.43
N ARG A 151 28.19 -9.42 23.83
CA ARG A 151 28.34 -8.34 22.83
C ARG A 151 27.77 -8.71 21.45
N LEU A 152 27.69 -10.01 21.13
CA LEU A 152 27.31 -10.52 19.81
C LEU A 152 25.83 -10.22 19.44
N MET A 153 24.91 -10.30 20.40
CA MET A 153 23.48 -10.01 20.20
C MET A 153 23.14 -8.52 20.43
N LEU A 154 24.02 -7.78 21.11
CA LEU A 154 23.85 -6.35 21.42
C LEU A 154 24.45 -5.42 20.36
N GLN A 155 25.30 -5.95 19.46
CA GLN A 155 25.83 -5.18 18.35
C GLN A 155 24.89 -5.28 17.15
N LEU A 156 24.59 -4.12 16.58
CA LEU A 156 23.86 -4.04 15.33
C LEU A 156 24.73 -4.58 14.20
N PRO A 157 24.18 -5.44 13.33
CA PRO A 157 24.83 -5.79 12.08
C PRO A 157 25.13 -4.54 11.24
N GLU A 158 26.23 -4.58 10.47
CA GLU A 158 26.61 -3.47 9.58
C GLU A 158 25.49 -3.10 8.61
N ILE A 159 24.74 -4.10 8.12
CA ILE A 159 23.58 -3.91 7.25
C ILE A 159 22.47 -3.07 7.92
N SER A 160 22.24 -3.26 9.22
CA SER A 160 21.25 -2.50 9.99
C SER A 160 21.72 -1.06 10.23
N LYS A 161 23.02 -0.84 10.45
CA LYS A 161 23.61 0.50 10.57
C LYS A 161 23.49 1.27 9.26
N LYS A 162 23.91 0.67 8.15
CA LYS A 162 23.79 1.25 6.80
C LYS A 162 22.33 1.59 6.48
N THR A 163 21.41 0.67 6.77
CA THR A 163 19.97 0.89 6.58
C THR A 163 19.46 2.07 7.40
N ARG A 164 19.83 2.16 8.68
CA ARG A 164 19.49 3.30 9.54
C ARG A 164 19.99 4.62 8.96
N GLU A 165 21.24 4.68 8.50
CA GLU A 165 21.82 5.87 7.87
C GLU A 165 21.03 6.30 6.63
N HIS A 166 20.72 5.35 5.73
CA HIS A 166 19.91 5.66 4.54
C HIS A 166 18.50 6.12 4.89
N LEU A 167 17.85 5.52 5.90
CA LEU A 167 16.54 5.95 6.36
C LEU A 167 16.58 7.34 6.98
N GLN A 168 17.68 7.71 7.63
CA GLN A 168 17.87 9.08 8.12
C GLN A 168 17.94 10.08 6.96
N HIS A 169 18.72 9.81 5.91
CA HIS A 169 18.75 10.68 4.73
C HIS A 169 17.37 10.86 4.08
N TRP A 170 16.55 9.80 4.05
CA TRP A 170 15.18 9.91 3.55
C TRP A 170 14.29 10.77 4.45
N LYS A 171 14.45 10.70 5.77
CA LYS A 171 13.74 11.58 6.71
C LYS A 171 14.12 13.04 6.49
N ASP A 172 15.41 13.32 6.39
CA ASP A 172 15.93 14.66 6.13
C ASP A 172 15.39 15.21 4.79
N TYR A 173 15.34 14.37 3.75
CA TYR A 173 14.73 14.73 2.47
C TYR A 173 13.23 15.07 2.60
N LEU A 174 12.46 14.29 3.35
CA LEU A 174 11.03 14.54 3.54
C LEU A 174 10.76 15.79 4.38
N GLU A 175 11.63 16.09 5.34
CA GLU A 175 11.58 17.32 6.12
C GLU A 175 11.88 18.53 5.24
N TRP A 176 12.98 18.49 4.48
CA TRP A 176 13.29 19.51 3.47
C TRP A 176 12.17 19.70 2.44
N LYS A 177 11.60 18.61 1.91
CA LYS A 177 10.49 18.67 0.96
C LYS A 177 9.27 19.35 1.59
N ARG A 178 8.97 19.06 2.86
CA ARG A 178 7.88 19.70 3.61
C ARG A 178 8.10 21.20 3.74
N GLU A 179 9.30 21.64 4.09
CA GLU A 179 9.64 23.07 4.19
C GLU A 179 9.46 23.80 2.87
N ILE A 180 9.87 23.19 1.75
CA ILE A 180 9.63 23.75 0.42
C ILE A 180 8.14 23.90 0.15
N VAL A 181 7.35 22.83 0.36
CA VAL A 181 5.91 22.86 0.14
C VAL A 181 5.26 23.95 0.99
N GLU A 182 5.64 24.06 2.28
CA GLU A 182 5.13 25.09 3.18
C GLU A 182 5.51 26.51 2.73
N SER A 183 6.74 26.74 2.26
CA SER A 183 7.18 28.06 1.76
C SER A 183 6.48 28.47 0.46
N GLN A 184 5.97 27.52 -0.31
CA GLN A 184 5.20 27.77 -1.54
C GLN A 184 3.73 28.07 -1.28
N LEU A 185 3.24 27.78 -0.06
CA LEU A 185 1.87 28.11 0.30
C LEU A 185 1.73 29.62 0.39
N SER A 186 0.75 30.13 -0.32
CA SER A 186 0.27 31.50 -0.20
C SER A 186 -1.23 31.43 0.02
N GLY A 187 -1.73 32.34 0.85
CA GLY A 187 -3.14 32.40 1.19
C GLY A 187 -3.59 33.84 1.40
N LEU A 188 -4.88 34.06 1.19
CA LEU A 188 -5.51 35.37 1.22
C LEU A 188 -6.78 35.29 2.06
N ARG A 189 -6.89 36.15 3.07
CA ARG A 189 -8.05 36.20 3.97
C ARG A 189 -9.27 36.70 3.21
N TYR A 190 -10.34 35.90 3.17
CA TYR A 190 -11.67 36.34 2.72
C TYR A 190 -12.64 36.37 3.90
N PHE A 191 -13.44 37.41 3.99
CA PHE A 191 -14.41 37.64 5.08
C PHE A 191 -15.86 37.52 4.63
N SER A 192 -16.08 37.33 3.33
CA SER A 192 -17.40 37.11 2.76
C SER A 192 -17.25 36.31 1.48
N ALA A 193 -18.16 35.36 1.27
CA ALA A 193 -18.33 34.65 0.02
C ALA A 193 -19.79 34.78 -0.45
N GLU A 194 -19.97 35.09 -1.73
CA GLU A 194 -21.28 35.22 -2.37
C GLU A 194 -21.28 34.47 -3.70
N MET A 195 -22.47 34.12 -4.19
CA MET A 195 -22.61 33.46 -5.48
C MET A 195 -23.61 34.24 -6.34
N SER A 196 -23.22 34.58 -7.56
CA SER A 196 -24.06 35.24 -8.54
C SER A 196 -24.01 34.50 -9.87
N GLY A 197 -25.15 33.96 -10.32
CA GLY A 197 -25.17 33.14 -11.53
C GLY A 197 -24.45 31.80 -11.32
N GLU A 198 -23.33 31.64 -12.01
CA GLU A 198 -22.41 30.48 -11.98
C GLU A 198 -21.04 30.87 -11.42
N GLN A 199 -20.93 32.06 -10.82
CA GLN A 199 -19.67 32.62 -10.34
C GLN A 199 -19.70 32.81 -8.83
N LEU A 200 -18.54 32.53 -8.22
CA LEU A 200 -18.26 32.77 -6.81
C LEU A 200 -17.51 34.09 -6.67
N SER A 201 -18.00 34.96 -5.80
CA SER A 201 -17.37 36.22 -5.42
C SER A 201 -16.86 36.14 -3.99
N PHE A 202 -15.58 36.47 -3.79
CA PHE A 202 -14.94 36.52 -2.48
C PHE A 202 -14.47 37.93 -2.18
N ARG A 203 -14.90 38.47 -1.03
CA ARG A 203 -14.35 39.73 -0.51
C ARG A 203 -13.17 39.42 0.38
N VAL A 204 -12.03 40.01 0.05
CA VAL A 204 -10.73 39.72 0.65
C VAL A 204 -10.12 40.96 1.28
N ALA A 205 -9.31 40.75 2.32
CA ALA A 205 -8.61 41.82 3.02
C ALA A 205 -7.13 41.46 3.26
N THR A 206 -6.24 42.44 3.09
CA THR A 206 -4.82 42.35 3.44
C THR A 206 -4.35 43.61 4.16
N GLU A 207 -3.18 43.53 4.80
CA GLU A 207 -2.54 44.67 5.46
C GLU A 207 -2.41 45.88 4.54
N ASN A 208 -2.00 45.63 3.29
CA ASN A 208 -1.81 46.64 2.28
C ASN A 208 -1.84 45.98 0.89
N GLU A 209 -1.81 46.82 -0.14
CA GLU A 209 -1.84 46.41 -1.54
C GLU A 209 -0.62 45.57 -1.95
N ALA A 210 0.57 45.86 -1.41
CA ALA A 210 1.77 45.09 -1.73
C ALA A 210 1.66 43.63 -1.28
N VAL A 211 1.07 43.36 -0.11
CA VAL A 211 0.78 41.98 0.35
C VAL A 211 -0.18 41.29 -0.61
N PHE A 212 -1.21 41.99 -1.09
CA PHE A 212 -2.14 41.44 -2.08
C PHE A 212 -1.42 41.08 -3.40
N GLU A 213 -0.55 41.96 -3.92
CA GLU A 213 0.22 41.71 -5.15
C GLU A 213 1.12 40.46 -5.06
N THR A 214 1.61 40.11 -3.87
CA THR A 214 2.36 38.85 -3.68
C THR A 214 1.48 37.61 -3.90
N PHE A 215 0.21 37.67 -3.50
CA PHE A 215 -0.76 36.59 -3.71
C PHE A 215 -1.40 36.64 -5.10
N GLU A 216 -1.52 37.81 -5.72
CA GLU A 216 -2.16 37.99 -7.03
C GLU A 216 -1.56 37.06 -8.11
N ARG A 217 -0.25 36.78 -8.02
CA ARG A 217 0.45 35.84 -8.90
C ARG A 217 -0.09 34.40 -8.81
N SER A 218 -0.70 34.03 -7.69
CA SER A 218 -1.30 32.71 -7.46
C SER A 218 -2.73 32.59 -7.98
N LEU A 219 -3.40 33.70 -8.34
CA LEU A 219 -4.80 33.70 -8.82
C LEU A 219 -4.99 32.90 -10.11
N ASN A 220 -3.96 32.83 -10.96
CA ASN A 220 -4.01 32.11 -12.23
C ASN A 220 -3.64 30.61 -12.10
N ARG A 221 -3.52 30.08 -10.88
CA ARG A 221 -3.26 28.65 -10.66
C ARG A 221 -4.57 27.89 -10.53
N ASP A 222 -4.73 26.80 -11.27
CA ASP A 222 -5.92 25.93 -11.27
C ASP A 222 -6.06 25.04 -10.01
N GLU A 223 -5.53 25.49 -8.85
CA GLU A 223 -5.52 24.72 -7.60
C GLU A 223 -5.90 25.57 -6.37
N LEU A 224 -6.52 26.73 -6.59
CA LEU A 224 -7.02 27.55 -5.49
C LEU A 224 -8.25 26.89 -4.85
N MET A 225 -8.25 26.88 -3.53
CA MET A 225 -9.38 26.40 -2.74
C MET A 225 -9.74 27.40 -1.64
N ALA A 226 -11.01 27.43 -1.29
CA ALA A 226 -11.51 28.12 -0.11
C ALA A 226 -11.43 27.19 1.10
N PHE A 227 -10.73 27.64 2.14
CA PHE A 227 -10.55 26.94 3.41
C PHE A 227 -11.17 27.74 4.55
N PRO A 228 -11.61 27.10 5.66
CA PRO A 228 -12.06 27.81 6.85
C PRO A 228 -10.88 28.41 7.63
N LEU A 229 -11.15 29.39 8.49
CA LEU A 229 -10.12 30.14 9.24
C LEU A 229 -9.05 29.28 9.90
N ARG A 230 -9.45 28.16 10.54
CA ARG A 230 -8.52 27.26 11.25
C ARG A 230 -7.40 26.69 10.38
N TYR A 231 -7.52 26.73 9.05
CA TYR A 231 -6.46 26.34 8.11
C TYR A 231 -5.18 27.14 8.32
N SER A 232 -5.31 28.35 8.87
CA SER A 232 -4.20 29.13 9.34
C SER A 232 -4.05 29.11 10.87
N SER A 233 -2.81 29.26 11.35
CA SER A 233 -2.51 29.49 12.76
C SER A 233 -2.78 30.94 13.21
N ASP A 234 -3.02 31.85 12.27
CA ASP A 234 -3.38 33.25 12.50
C ASP A 234 -4.68 33.59 11.75
N ALA A 235 -5.53 34.44 12.34
CA ALA A 235 -6.86 34.71 11.81
C ALA A 235 -6.87 35.68 10.60
N TRP A 236 -5.79 36.43 10.38
CA TRP A 236 -5.70 37.49 9.37
C TRP A 236 -4.53 37.31 8.41
N VAL A 237 -3.40 36.82 8.90
CA VAL A 237 -2.20 36.53 8.09
C VAL A 237 -2.11 35.04 7.81
N PHE A 238 -2.03 34.66 6.54
CA PHE A 238 -1.97 33.25 6.19
C PHE A 238 -0.64 32.61 6.62
N ASN A 239 -0.73 31.77 7.65
CA ASN A 239 0.32 30.87 8.14
C ASN A 239 -0.25 29.45 8.25
N TYR A 240 0.23 28.49 7.47
CA TYR A 240 -0.34 27.13 7.46
C TYR A 240 -0.28 26.46 8.83
N ASN A 241 -1.43 25.97 9.30
CA ASN A 241 -1.53 25.28 10.58
C ASN A 241 -1.21 23.78 10.45
N ARG A 242 0.02 23.42 10.84
CA ARG A 242 0.56 22.04 10.79
C ARG A 242 -0.22 21.00 11.60
N ASN A 243 -1.08 21.42 12.55
CA ASN A 243 -1.81 20.49 13.42
C ASN A 243 -3.06 19.90 12.76
N ILE A 244 -3.44 20.39 11.57
CA ILE A 244 -4.65 19.92 10.90
C ILE A 244 -4.34 18.68 10.05
N ARG A 245 -5.09 17.60 10.32
CA ARG A 245 -5.01 16.35 9.54
C ARG A 245 -5.95 16.32 8.34
N SER A 246 -7.11 16.95 8.46
CA SER A 246 -8.13 17.03 7.42
C SER A 246 -8.98 18.28 7.67
N ILE A 247 -9.27 19.01 6.60
CA ILE A 247 -10.07 20.22 6.64
C ILE A 247 -11.04 20.20 5.46
N PRO A 248 -12.31 20.57 5.64
CA PRO A 248 -13.17 20.81 4.51
C PRO A 248 -12.58 21.97 3.69
N SER A 249 -12.63 21.81 2.37
CA SER A 249 -12.19 22.79 1.41
C SER A 249 -13.09 22.75 0.20
N VAL A 250 -13.28 23.88 -0.46
CA VAL A 250 -14.05 23.98 -1.70
C VAL A 250 -13.11 24.39 -2.82
N ALA A 251 -13.08 23.58 -3.89
CA ALA A 251 -12.27 23.87 -5.06
C ALA A 251 -12.87 25.06 -5.83
N LEU A 252 -12.01 26.00 -6.21
CA LEU A 252 -12.41 27.13 -7.06
C LEU A 252 -12.04 26.84 -8.50
N GLY A 253 -12.89 27.29 -9.41
CA GLY A 253 -12.59 27.25 -10.84
C GLY A 253 -11.67 28.38 -11.27
N ARG A 254 -11.69 28.67 -12.56
CA ARG A 254 -10.82 29.69 -13.16
C ARG A 254 -11.10 31.07 -12.57
N PHE A 255 -10.03 31.80 -12.25
CA PHE A 255 -10.12 33.21 -11.88
C PHE A 255 -10.61 34.06 -13.08
N ARG A 256 -11.58 34.94 -12.83
CA ARG A 256 -12.23 35.76 -13.85
C ARG A 256 -11.91 37.24 -13.73
N LYS A 257 -12.03 37.80 -12.52
CA LYS A 257 -11.96 39.27 -12.35
C LYS A 257 -11.56 39.67 -10.94
N LEU A 258 -10.78 40.75 -10.86
CA LEU A 258 -10.47 41.50 -9.65
C LEU A 258 -11.20 42.86 -9.70
N ARG A 259 -11.77 43.30 -8.57
CA ARG A 259 -12.26 44.66 -8.36
C ARG A 259 -11.73 45.18 -7.03
N LYS A 260 -11.13 46.37 -7.03
CA LYS A 260 -10.74 47.06 -5.79
C LYS A 260 -11.96 47.73 -5.19
N VAL A 261 -12.10 47.66 -3.87
CA VAL A 261 -13.25 48.23 -3.16
C VAL A 261 -12.75 49.10 -2.00
N ASP A 262 -13.49 50.16 -1.66
CA ASP A 262 -13.16 50.99 -0.50
C ASP A 262 -13.41 50.17 0.79
N SER A 263 -12.41 50.10 1.67
CA SER A 263 -12.52 49.35 2.92
C SER A 263 -13.58 49.89 3.87
N ARG A 264 -13.92 51.19 3.76
CA ARG A 264 -14.97 51.85 4.57
C ARG A 264 -16.37 51.29 4.32
N GLU A 265 -16.58 50.64 3.19
CA GLU A 265 -17.86 49.98 2.88
C GLU A 265 -18.12 48.75 3.78
N TYR A 266 -17.08 48.22 4.44
CA TYR A 266 -17.12 46.97 5.22
C TYR A 266 -16.61 47.14 6.66
N ASP A 267 -16.74 48.34 7.24
CA ASP A 267 -16.30 48.64 8.62
C ASP A 267 -16.95 47.73 9.67
N ALA A 268 -18.13 47.16 9.40
CA ALA A 268 -18.82 46.26 10.33
C ALA A 268 -18.23 44.84 10.33
N GLU A 269 -17.89 44.33 9.16
CA GLU A 269 -17.28 43.01 8.93
C GLU A 269 -15.79 43.00 9.29
N LEU A 270 -15.11 44.14 9.16
CA LEU A 270 -13.68 44.31 9.44
C LEU A 270 -13.39 44.81 10.87
N ARG A 271 -14.34 44.74 11.80
CA ARG A 271 -14.15 45.22 13.19
C ARG A 271 -12.99 44.56 13.93
N GLU A 272 -12.74 43.28 13.66
CA GLU A 272 -11.65 42.51 14.27
C GLU A 272 -10.36 42.58 13.45
N CYS A 273 -10.34 43.36 12.37
CA CYS A 273 -9.17 43.55 11.52
C CYS A 273 -8.06 44.28 12.29
N PRO A 274 -6.83 43.73 12.34
CA PRO A 274 -5.72 44.36 13.06
C PRO A 274 -5.18 45.59 12.34
N TRP A 275 -5.50 45.76 11.06
CA TRP A 275 -4.96 46.81 10.20
C TRP A 275 -5.90 48.03 10.17
N PRO A 276 -5.40 49.25 10.46
CA PRO A 276 -6.22 50.47 10.45
C PRO A 276 -6.73 50.85 9.05
N THR A 277 -5.97 50.52 8.01
CA THR A 277 -6.29 50.84 6.61
C THR A 277 -6.02 49.62 5.73
N PRO A 278 -6.85 48.56 5.82
CA PRO A 278 -6.65 47.35 5.06
C PRO A 278 -6.91 47.60 3.57
N PHE A 279 -6.18 46.89 2.72
CA PHE A 279 -6.53 46.80 1.32
C PHE A 279 -7.65 45.77 1.13
N VAL A 280 -8.72 46.16 0.43
CA VAL A 280 -9.89 45.31 0.22
C VAL A 280 -10.16 45.14 -1.28
N ALA A 281 -10.49 43.91 -1.66
CA ALA A 281 -10.84 43.59 -3.03
C ALA A 281 -11.95 42.54 -3.11
N GLU A 282 -12.59 42.49 -4.27
CA GLU A 282 -13.54 41.46 -4.67
C GLU A 282 -12.90 40.61 -5.78
N LEU A 283 -12.82 39.30 -5.54
CA LEU A 283 -12.28 38.30 -6.46
C LEU A 283 -13.39 37.40 -6.98
N ILE A 284 -13.46 37.23 -8.30
CA ILE A 284 -14.50 36.43 -8.95
C ILE A 284 -13.87 35.18 -9.59
N PHE A 285 -14.43 34.02 -9.28
CA PHE A 285 -14.02 32.71 -9.79
C PHE A 285 -15.21 31.97 -10.39
N ASP A 286 -14.95 31.04 -11.31
CA ASP A 286 -15.93 30.02 -11.69
C ASP A 286 -16.08 28.96 -10.58
N LEU A 287 -17.09 28.10 -10.71
CA LEU A 287 -17.21 26.89 -9.88
C LEU A 287 -16.06 25.91 -10.16
N GLY A 288 -15.68 25.13 -9.15
CA GLY A 288 -14.78 24.00 -9.35
C GLY A 288 -15.37 22.98 -10.34
N GLU A 289 -14.52 22.20 -11.01
CA GLU A 289 -14.91 21.31 -12.11
C GLU A 289 -16.10 20.39 -11.78
N ASP A 290 -16.06 19.71 -10.63
CA ASP A 290 -17.14 18.83 -10.17
C ASP A 290 -18.46 19.60 -9.95
N ASP A 291 -18.39 20.75 -9.27
CA ASP A 291 -19.58 21.56 -8.96
C ASP A 291 -20.12 22.24 -10.24
N GLN A 292 -19.26 22.57 -11.20
CA GLN A 292 -19.66 23.13 -12.50
C GLN A 292 -20.39 22.09 -13.35
N ALA A 293 -19.88 20.85 -13.42
CA ALA A 293 -20.54 19.76 -14.12
C ALA A 293 -21.93 19.47 -13.52
N GLU A 294 -22.03 19.42 -12.18
CA GLU A 294 -23.31 19.27 -11.49
C GLU A 294 -24.27 20.44 -11.80
N PHE A 295 -23.76 21.66 -11.90
CA PHE A 295 -24.55 22.85 -12.23
C PHE A 295 -25.06 22.86 -13.68
N ASP A 296 -24.23 22.41 -14.62
CA ASP A 296 -24.55 22.36 -16.05
C ASP A 296 -25.59 21.28 -16.37
N GLU A 297 -25.50 20.12 -15.71
CA GLU A 297 -26.46 19.02 -15.84
C GLU A 297 -27.80 19.28 -15.14
N SER A 298 -27.84 20.25 -14.21
CA SER A 298 -29.02 20.53 -13.40
C SER A 298 -30.10 21.34 -14.14
N PRO A 299 -31.40 20.94 -14.05
CA PRO A 299 -32.51 21.69 -14.64
C PRO A 299 -32.64 23.12 -14.07
N PRO A 300 -33.13 24.11 -14.85
CA PRO A 300 -33.27 25.50 -14.40
C PRO A 300 -34.05 25.68 -13.09
N ALA A 301 -35.08 24.85 -12.86
CA ALA A 301 -35.89 24.89 -11.64
C ALA A 301 -35.12 24.49 -10.36
N GLN A 302 -34.01 23.76 -10.49
CA GLN A 302 -33.20 23.28 -9.38
C GLN A 302 -31.94 24.13 -9.15
N LYS A 303 -31.54 24.95 -10.12
CA LYS A 303 -30.33 25.78 -10.05
C LYS A 303 -30.30 26.68 -8.80
N GLU A 304 -31.42 27.25 -8.38
CA GLU A 304 -31.47 28.12 -7.19
C GLU A 304 -31.33 27.35 -5.87
N ALA A 305 -31.79 26.10 -5.81
CA ALA A 305 -31.55 25.23 -4.66
C ALA A 305 -30.09 24.79 -4.62
N LEU A 306 -29.52 24.44 -5.77
CA LEU A 306 -28.12 24.06 -5.92
C LEU A 306 -27.18 25.21 -5.52
N ARG A 307 -27.45 26.46 -5.94
CA ARG A 307 -26.69 27.66 -5.51
C ARG A 307 -26.60 27.77 -3.99
N ARG A 308 -27.73 27.69 -3.30
CA ARG A 308 -27.78 27.77 -1.83
C ARG A 308 -27.01 26.61 -1.19
N PHE A 309 -27.05 25.43 -1.79
CA PHE A 309 -26.29 24.28 -1.32
C PHE A 309 -24.78 24.45 -1.51
N LEU A 310 -24.34 24.87 -2.69
CA LEU A 310 -22.93 25.13 -3.01
C LEU A 310 -22.35 26.23 -2.14
N LEU A 311 -23.07 27.35 -1.98
CA LEU A 311 -22.62 28.44 -1.11
C LEU A 311 -22.48 27.97 0.35
N LYS A 312 -23.38 27.10 0.83
CA LYS A 312 -23.30 26.51 2.18
C LYS A 312 -22.09 25.58 2.37
N LYS A 313 -21.49 25.04 1.30
CA LYS A 313 -20.23 24.28 1.40
C LYS A 313 -19.04 25.21 1.71
N ILE A 314 -19.12 26.47 1.29
CA ILE A 314 -18.07 27.47 1.47
C ILE A 314 -18.20 28.04 2.89
N PRO A 315 -17.12 28.09 3.68
CA PRO A 315 -17.15 28.77 4.97
C PRO A 315 -17.51 30.25 4.79
N ASP A 316 -18.25 30.84 5.72
CA ASP A 316 -18.60 32.27 5.66
C ASP A 316 -17.33 33.16 5.62
N GLU A 317 -16.28 32.69 6.29
CA GLU A 317 -14.98 33.32 6.34
C GLU A 317 -13.82 32.31 6.40
N GLY A 318 -12.65 32.72 5.88
CA GLY A 318 -11.45 31.91 5.92
C GLY A 318 -10.36 32.38 4.97
N PHE A 319 -9.66 31.43 4.34
CA PHE A 319 -8.54 31.71 3.43
C PHE A 319 -8.75 31.10 2.06
N LEU A 320 -8.51 31.89 1.01
CA LEU A 320 -8.25 31.39 -0.33
C LEU A 320 -6.78 31.01 -0.39
N ALA A 321 -6.45 29.75 -0.66
CA ALA A 321 -5.07 29.31 -0.67
C ALA A 321 -4.84 28.24 -1.73
N VAL A 322 -3.59 28.13 -2.19
CA VAL A 322 -3.18 27.04 -3.08
C VAL A 322 -3.24 25.73 -2.32
N SER A 323 -3.93 24.74 -2.88
CA SER A 323 -4.01 23.42 -2.26
C SER A 323 -2.76 22.58 -2.54
N LEU A 324 -1.88 22.48 -1.55
CA LEU A 324 -0.80 21.48 -1.55
C LEU A 324 -1.14 20.24 -0.69
N VAL A 325 -2.44 20.01 -0.42
CA VAL A 325 -2.92 18.87 0.39
C VAL A 325 -2.42 17.54 -0.18
N GLY A 326 -2.35 17.42 -1.51
CA GLY A 326 -1.80 16.25 -2.19
C GLY A 326 -0.33 15.98 -1.84
N GLU A 327 0.51 17.02 -1.85
CA GLU A 327 1.93 16.93 -1.52
C GLU A 327 2.14 16.56 -0.04
N PHE A 328 1.42 17.21 0.88
CA PHE A 328 1.48 16.83 2.30
C PHE A 328 1.02 15.41 2.56
N THR A 329 -0.05 14.97 1.88
CA THR A 329 -0.53 13.59 1.97
C THR A 329 0.55 12.61 1.49
N LEU A 330 1.25 12.93 0.40
CA LEU A 330 2.35 12.11 -0.11
C LEU A 330 3.52 12.05 0.88
N ILE A 331 3.96 13.20 1.41
CA ILE A 331 5.03 13.28 2.42
C ILE A 331 4.65 12.46 3.66
N GLN A 332 3.40 12.57 4.13
CA GLN A 332 2.93 11.82 5.29
C GLN A 332 2.89 10.32 5.03
N ARG A 333 2.45 9.88 3.85
CA ARG A 333 2.47 8.47 3.44
C ARG A 333 3.89 7.93 3.41
N GLN A 334 4.83 8.64 2.78
CA GLN A 334 6.24 8.24 2.72
C GLN A 334 6.88 8.21 4.12
N SER A 335 6.57 9.19 4.97
CA SER A 335 7.04 9.23 6.37
C SER A 335 6.50 8.03 7.16
N GLN A 336 5.24 7.63 6.94
CA GLN A 336 4.67 6.44 7.55
C GLN A 336 5.37 5.17 7.05
N SER A 337 5.60 5.02 5.74
CA SER A 337 6.33 3.87 5.18
C SER A 337 7.74 3.73 5.76
N ILE A 338 8.46 4.83 5.99
CA ILE A 338 9.78 4.79 6.65
C ILE A 338 9.65 4.28 8.09
N ARG A 339 8.67 4.79 8.86
CA ARG A 339 8.43 4.31 10.23
C ARG A 339 8.05 2.84 10.26
N ASP A 340 7.23 2.40 9.31
CA ASP A 340 6.80 1.01 9.21
C ASP A 340 7.98 0.08 8.91
N LEU A 341 8.91 0.50 8.06
CA LEU A 341 10.16 -0.20 7.77
C LEU A 341 11.09 -0.22 8.98
N GLU A 342 11.21 0.89 9.71
CA GLU A 342 12.02 0.98 10.94
C GLU A 342 11.54 0.03 12.05
N MET A 343 10.24 -0.22 12.11
CA MET A 343 9.63 -1.15 13.05
C MET A 343 9.54 -2.58 12.50
N GLU A 344 10.03 -2.83 11.29
CA GLU A 344 9.84 -4.08 10.53
C GLU A 344 8.38 -4.56 10.57
N SER A 345 7.45 -3.61 10.52
CA SER A 345 6.03 -3.84 10.76
C SER A 345 5.29 -4.38 9.54
N GLY A 346 5.89 -4.26 8.35
CA GLY A 346 5.32 -4.72 7.08
C GLY A 346 5.25 -6.24 6.90
N TYR A 347 4.60 -6.66 5.81
CA TYR A 347 4.45 -8.06 5.41
C TYR A 347 5.68 -8.63 4.67
N ALA A 348 6.63 -7.78 4.28
CA ALA A 348 7.89 -8.20 3.66
C ALA A 348 8.97 -8.39 4.75
N PRO A 349 9.24 -9.63 5.18
CA PRO A 349 10.21 -9.90 6.22
C PRO A 349 11.62 -9.54 5.73
N PHE A 350 12.46 -9.03 6.64
CA PHE A 350 13.85 -8.67 6.34
C PHE A 350 14.03 -7.61 5.25
N LEU A 351 12.98 -6.91 4.81
CA LEU A 351 13.10 -5.87 3.76
C LEU A 351 14.17 -4.82 4.12
N SER A 352 14.18 -4.39 5.37
CA SER A 352 15.23 -3.53 5.96
C SER A 352 16.65 -4.07 5.74
N SER A 353 16.81 -5.38 5.72
CA SER A 353 18.09 -6.09 5.71
C SER A 353 18.68 -6.29 4.30
N TRP A 354 17.94 -5.95 3.23
CA TRP A 354 18.44 -6.08 1.86
C TRP A 354 18.02 -4.93 0.92
N LEU A 355 17.10 -4.05 1.33
CA LEU A 355 16.63 -2.94 0.48
C LEU A 355 17.76 -2.02 0.01
N PHE A 356 18.74 -1.72 0.89
CA PHE A 356 19.90 -0.86 0.57
C PHE A 356 21.18 -1.64 0.25
N ASP A 357 21.08 -2.96 0.17
CA ASP A 357 22.13 -3.85 -0.32
C ASP A 357 21.48 -5.09 -0.94
N ILE A 358 21.15 -4.99 -2.23
CA ILE A 358 20.42 -6.02 -2.96
C ILE A 358 21.18 -7.36 -3.01
N SER A 359 22.49 -7.35 -2.77
CA SER A 359 23.30 -8.58 -2.69
C SER A 359 22.93 -9.47 -1.51
N GLN A 360 22.23 -8.92 -0.51
CA GLN A 360 21.73 -9.66 0.67
C GLN A 360 20.37 -10.32 0.43
N ALA A 361 19.72 -10.04 -0.70
CA ALA A 361 18.48 -10.71 -1.08
C ALA A 361 18.77 -12.16 -1.49
N ASN A 362 17.86 -13.08 -1.16
CA ASN A 362 18.00 -14.48 -1.49
C ASN A 362 17.89 -14.70 -3.01
N THR A 363 18.64 -15.69 -3.49
CA THR A 363 18.51 -16.20 -4.85
C THR A 363 17.52 -17.36 -4.90
N PRO A 364 16.79 -17.50 -6.02
CA PRO A 364 15.85 -18.61 -6.20
C PRO A 364 16.60 -19.95 -6.16
N GLN A 365 16.11 -20.88 -5.33
CA GLN A 365 16.62 -22.26 -5.29
C GLN A 365 15.80 -23.24 -6.11
N ILE A 366 14.57 -22.86 -6.44
CA ILE A 366 13.59 -23.71 -7.12
C ILE A 366 13.18 -23.01 -8.41
N THR A 367 13.04 -23.79 -9.49
CA THR A 367 12.41 -23.33 -10.72
C THR A 367 10.91 -23.61 -10.66
N ALA A 368 10.10 -22.59 -10.96
CA ALA A 368 8.66 -22.75 -11.06
C ALA A 368 8.32 -23.36 -12.44
N PRO A 369 7.64 -24.52 -12.51
CA PRO A 369 7.10 -25.00 -13.76
C PRO A 369 5.99 -24.04 -14.23
N VAL A 370 5.96 -23.78 -15.54
CA VAL A 370 4.90 -23.03 -16.22
C VAL A 370 4.31 -23.96 -17.27
N ASP A 371 3.11 -24.48 -16.99
CA ASP A 371 2.49 -25.50 -17.84
C ASP A 371 1.82 -24.91 -19.08
N ALA A 372 1.29 -23.69 -18.96
CA ALA A 372 0.63 -22.98 -20.06
C ALA A 372 0.79 -21.47 -19.92
N TRP A 373 1.08 -20.80 -21.03
CA TRP A 373 1.19 -19.35 -21.12
C TRP A 373 -0.17 -18.75 -21.49
N LEU A 374 -0.50 -17.56 -20.96
CA LEU A 374 -1.70 -16.83 -21.36
C LEU A 374 -1.54 -16.27 -22.78
N MET A 375 -0.35 -15.75 -23.11
CA MET A 375 -0.09 -15.16 -24.43
C MET A 375 0.61 -16.16 -25.35
N GLU A 376 -0.01 -16.46 -26.49
CA GLU A 376 0.52 -17.42 -27.48
C GLU A 376 1.89 -17.01 -28.06
N ASN A 377 2.15 -15.70 -28.20
CA ASN A 377 3.36 -15.15 -28.82
C ASN A 377 4.40 -14.61 -27.81
N ILE A 378 4.54 -15.25 -26.64
CA ILE A 378 5.54 -14.86 -25.65
C ILE A 378 6.93 -15.41 -26.01
N ASN A 379 7.90 -14.51 -26.23
CA ASN A 379 9.26 -14.91 -26.62
C ASN A 379 10.08 -15.47 -25.45
N GLU A 380 11.20 -16.13 -25.75
CA GLU A 380 12.03 -16.79 -24.73
C GLU A 380 12.56 -15.84 -23.64
N GLU A 381 12.94 -14.61 -23.98
CA GLU A 381 13.43 -13.63 -23.01
C GLU A 381 12.32 -13.16 -22.06
N GLN A 382 11.10 -12.98 -22.58
CA GLN A 382 9.91 -12.68 -21.77
C GLN A 382 9.56 -13.87 -20.86
N GLN A 383 9.64 -15.11 -21.38
CA GLN A 383 9.44 -16.32 -20.57
C GLN A 383 10.47 -16.43 -19.44
N LYS A 384 11.75 -16.14 -19.71
CA LYS A 384 12.82 -16.09 -18.70
C LYS A 384 12.51 -15.03 -17.64
N ALA A 385 12.04 -13.85 -18.05
CA ALA A 385 11.65 -12.79 -17.13
C ALA A 385 10.48 -13.20 -16.22
N VAL A 386 9.43 -13.83 -16.77
CA VAL A 386 8.30 -14.34 -15.98
C VAL A 386 8.76 -15.42 -15.01
N LYS A 387 9.54 -16.41 -15.46
CA LYS A 387 10.09 -17.45 -14.58
C LYS A 387 10.90 -16.86 -13.44
N LYS A 388 11.74 -15.85 -13.73
CA LYS A 388 12.51 -15.12 -12.70
C LYS A 388 11.60 -14.47 -11.66
N ILE A 389 10.50 -13.83 -12.07
CA ILE A 389 9.50 -13.25 -11.15
C ILE A 389 8.88 -14.33 -10.28
N LEU A 390 8.45 -15.46 -10.86
CA LEU A 390 7.76 -16.53 -10.14
C LEU A 390 8.65 -17.23 -9.11
N THR A 391 9.95 -17.27 -9.35
CA THR A 391 10.92 -17.95 -8.48
C THR A 391 11.57 -17.03 -7.45
N ALA A 392 11.50 -15.71 -7.64
CA ALA A 392 12.22 -14.76 -6.80
C ALA A 392 11.68 -14.78 -5.36
N PRO A 393 12.54 -15.08 -4.37
CA PRO A 393 12.10 -15.17 -2.97
C PRO A 393 11.87 -13.79 -2.34
N ASP A 394 12.76 -12.83 -2.61
CA ASP A 394 12.70 -11.49 -2.03
C ASP A 394 12.36 -10.43 -3.09
N VAL A 395 13.07 -10.42 -4.23
CA VAL A 395 12.91 -9.37 -5.25
C VAL A 395 13.44 -9.83 -6.62
N ALA A 396 12.73 -9.42 -7.68
CA ALA A 396 13.16 -9.60 -9.07
C ALA A 396 13.28 -8.24 -9.78
N LEU A 397 14.47 -7.95 -10.32
CA LEU A 397 14.68 -6.81 -11.21
C LEU A 397 14.61 -7.28 -12.67
N ILE A 398 13.66 -6.70 -13.41
CA ILE A 398 13.43 -6.95 -14.84
C ILE A 398 13.65 -5.66 -15.60
N GLN A 399 14.62 -5.67 -16.52
CA GLN A 399 14.90 -4.54 -17.39
C GLN A 399 14.24 -4.77 -18.75
N GLY A 400 13.41 -3.81 -19.19
CA GLY A 400 12.76 -3.85 -20.50
C GLY A 400 12.97 -2.54 -21.26
N PRO A 401 13.80 -2.51 -22.31
CA PRO A 401 13.90 -1.36 -23.21
C PRO A 401 12.53 -0.93 -23.82
N PRO A 402 12.44 0.24 -24.46
CA PRO A 402 11.23 0.65 -25.18
C PRO A 402 10.80 -0.42 -26.19
N GLY A 403 9.49 -0.72 -26.26
CA GLY A 403 8.93 -1.68 -27.23
C GLY A 403 9.08 -3.17 -26.90
N THR A 404 9.76 -3.58 -25.82
CA THR A 404 10.03 -5.02 -25.54
C THR A 404 8.89 -5.78 -24.86
N GLY A 405 7.67 -5.22 -24.82
CA GLY A 405 6.51 -5.88 -24.23
C GLY A 405 6.57 -6.01 -22.70
N LYS A 406 7.03 -4.98 -21.98
CA LYS A 406 7.01 -4.97 -20.49
C LYS A 406 5.64 -5.31 -19.90
N THR A 407 4.59 -4.71 -20.45
CA THR A 407 3.20 -4.94 -20.04
C THR A 407 2.77 -6.40 -20.28
N THR A 408 3.25 -7.02 -21.36
CA THR A 408 3.05 -8.44 -21.65
C THR A 408 3.64 -9.32 -20.54
N VAL A 409 4.89 -9.05 -20.15
CA VAL A 409 5.55 -9.79 -19.05
C VAL A 409 4.81 -9.60 -17.73
N ILE A 410 4.36 -8.39 -17.43
CA ILE A 410 3.61 -8.09 -16.20
C ILE A 410 2.28 -8.86 -16.19
N GLY A 411 1.50 -8.80 -17.26
CA GLY A 411 0.22 -9.50 -17.37
C GLY A 411 0.40 -11.01 -17.23
N GLU A 412 1.37 -11.58 -17.94
CA GLU A 412 1.68 -13.01 -17.84
C GLU A 412 2.09 -13.41 -16.41
N ALA A 413 2.97 -12.64 -15.76
CA ALA A 413 3.39 -12.93 -14.39
C ALA A 413 2.21 -12.87 -13.39
N ILE A 414 1.32 -11.88 -13.53
CA ILE A 414 0.11 -11.77 -12.70
C ILE A 414 -0.78 -13.00 -12.90
N TYR A 415 -1.00 -13.41 -14.15
CA TYR A 415 -1.79 -14.59 -14.47
C TYR A 415 -1.22 -15.86 -13.82
N GLN A 416 0.08 -16.10 -13.96
CA GLN A 416 0.74 -17.27 -13.38
C GLN A 416 0.66 -17.27 -11.84
N LEU A 417 0.86 -16.10 -11.20
CA LEU A 417 0.73 -15.97 -9.74
C LEU A 417 -0.72 -16.18 -9.28
N ALA A 418 -1.70 -15.65 -10.01
CA ALA A 418 -3.12 -15.80 -9.69
C ALA A 418 -3.56 -17.27 -9.79
N ARG A 419 -3.09 -18.03 -10.80
CA ARG A 419 -3.32 -19.47 -10.91
C ARG A 419 -2.72 -20.29 -9.77
N GLN A 420 -1.66 -19.78 -9.14
CA GLN A 420 -1.09 -20.36 -7.91
C GLN A 420 -1.90 -19.98 -6.64
N GLY A 421 -3.02 -19.28 -6.78
CA GLY A 421 -3.85 -18.81 -5.66
C GLY A 421 -3.28 -17.60 -4.93
N LYS A 422 -2.23 -16.95 -5.48
CA LYS A 422 -1.60 -15.78 -4.84
C LYS A 422 -2.40 -14.50 -5.11
N ARG A 423 -2.32 -13.56 -4.17
CA ARG A 423 -2.84 -12.20 -4.33
C ARG A 423 -1.72 -11.29 -4.83
N VAL A 424 -1.99 -10.51 -5.87
CA VAL A 424 -0.99 -9.65 -6.49
C VAL A 424 -1.39 -8.19 -6.35
N LEU A 425 -0.50 -7.37 -5.80
CA LEU A 425 -0.61 -5.92 -5.80
C LEU A 425 0.17 -5.37 -6.99
N LEU A 426 -0.52 -4.78 -7.95
CA LEU A 426 0.07 -4.02 -9.04
C LEU A 426 0.10 -2.53 -8.69
N ALA A 427 1.28 -1.92 -8.73
CA ALA A 427 1.45 -0.49 -8.45
C ALA A 427 2.37 0.17 -9.48
N SER A 428 2.10 1.44 -9.79
CA SER A 428 2.94 2.30 -10.63
C SER A 428 2.78 3.75 -10.20
N GLN A 429 3.77 4.60 -10.51
CA GLN A 429 3.67 6.04 -10.32
C GLN A 429 2.66 6.68 -11.30
N ALA A 430 2.48 6.10 -12.49
CA ALA A 430 1.55 6.59 -13.50
C ALA A 430 0.29 5.72 -13.57
N ASN A 431 -0.90 6.33 -13.39
CA ASN A 431 -2.19 5.63 -13.45
C ASN A 431 -2.37 4.83 -14.76
N LEU A 432 -2.04 5.45 -15.90
CA LEU A 432 -2.16 4.83 -17.22
C LEU A 432 -1.37 3.52 -17.35
N ALA A 433 -0.22 3.40 -16.67
CA ALA A 433 0.57 2.17 -16.72
C ALA A 433 -0.10 0.99 -16.00
N VAL A 434 -0.86 1.27 -14.94
CA VAL A 434 -1.67 0.26 -14.24
C VAL A 434 -2.84 -0.15 -15.14
N ASP A 435 -3.54 0.83 -15.70
CA ASP A 435 -4.74 0.60 -16.50
C ASP A 435 -4.39 -0.23 -17.76
N ASN A 436 -3.29 0.07 -18.44
CA ASN A 436 -2.78 -0.72 -19.59
C ASN A 436 -2.43 -2.18 -19.23
N ALA A 437 -1.99 -2.43 -18.00
CA ALA A 437 -1.69 -3.79 -17.55
C ALA A 437 -2.95 -4.55 -17.15
N LEU A 438 -3.96 -3.87 -16.60
CA LEU A 438 -5.26 -4.45 -16.28
C LEU A 438 -6.05 -4.82 -17.53
N GLU A 439 -5.99 -4.01 -18.58
CA GLU A 439 -6.63 -4.30 -19.87
C GLU A 439 -6.20 -5.67 -20.43
N LYS A 440 -4.91 -6.02 -20.31
CA LYS A 440 -4.37 -7.32 -20.73
C LYS A 440 -4.94 -8.52 -19.96
N LEU A 441 -5.54 -8.28 -18.80
CA LEU A 441 -6.09 -9.29 -17.90
C LEU A 441 -7.62 -9.30 -17.89
N ALA A 442 -8.27 -8.37 -18.62
CA ALA A 442 -9.72 -8.15 -18.56
C ALA A 442 -10.55 -9.38 -18.94
N SER A 443 -10.05 -10.20 -19.86
CA SER A 443 -10.72 -11.38 -20.40
C SER A 443 -10.36 -12.68 -19.69
N VAL A 444 -9.58 -12.62 -18.60
CA VAL A 444 -9.10 -13.81 -17.89
C VAL A 444 -10.03 -14.15 -16.73
N PRO A 445 -10.85 -15.21 -16.81
CA PRO A 445 -11.86 -15.53 -15.80
C PRO A 445 -11.26 -15.92 -14.44
N GLU A 446 -10.00 -16.37 -14.40
CA GLU A 446 -9.29 -16.72 -13.16
C GLU A 446 -8.90 -15.48 -12.34
N ILE A 447 -8.93 -14.28 -12.93
CA ILE A 447 -8.46 -13.06 -12.31
C ILE A 447 -9.63 -12.14 -11.96
N ARG A 448 -9.78 -11.87 -10.66
CA ARG A 448 -10.65 -10.80 -10.17
C ARG A 448 -9.81 -9.55 -9.85
N ALA A 449 -9.61 -8.70 -10.85
CA ALA A 449 -8.87 -7.45 -10.68
C ALA A 449 -9.73 -6.35 -10.07
N ILE A 450 -9.21 -5.66 -9.04
CA ILE A 450 -9.86 -4.50 -8.40
C ILE A 450 -8.92 -3.30 -8.51
N ARG A 451 -9.40 -2.20 -9.08
CA ARG A 451 -8.66 -0.93 -9.19
C ARG A 451 -9.01 -0.02 -8.02
N LEU A 452 -8.03 0.18 -7.12
CA LEU A 452 -8.18 1.06 -5.96
C LEU A 452 -7.93 2.53 -6.34
N GLY A 453 -8.79 3.44 -5.90
CA GLY A 453 -8.67 4.89 -6.12
C GLY A 453 -10.00 5.57 -6.50
N ARG A 454 -9.93 6.85 -6.88
CA ARG A 454 -11.12 7.60 -7.35
C ARG A 454 -11.37 7.29 -8.83
N SER A 455 -12.53 6.75 -9.16
CA SER A 455 -12.90 6.25 -10.48
C SER A 455 -12.77 7.27 -11.61
N HIS A 456 -13.06 8.56 -11.37
CA HIS A 456 -12.91 9.62 -12.37
C HIS A 456 -11.45 9.88 -12.80
N LYS A 457 -10.46 9.40 -12.04
CA LYS A 457 -9.02 9.51 -12.39
C LYS A 457 -8.49 8.34 -13.21
N PHE A 458 -9.33 7.35 -13.49
CA PHE A 458 -8.96 6.18 -14.28
C PHE A 458 -9.24 6.42 -15.76
N SER A 459 -8.50 5.74 -16.62
CA SER A 459 -8.89 5.67 -18.04
C SER A 459 -10.26 4.98 -18.19
N PRO A 460 -10.95 5.12 -19.34
CA PRO A 460 -12.19 4.39 -19.59
C PRO A 460 -12.07 2.88 -19.32
N GLU A 461 -10.94 2.28 -19.68
CA GLU A 461 -10.60 0.88 -19.43
C GLU A 461 -10.43 0.62 -17.92
N GLY A 462 -9.72 1.51 -17.22
CA GLY A 462 -9.53 1.41 -15.77
C GLY A 462 -10.83 1.54 -14.97
N GLN A 463 -11.82 2.27 -15.48
CA GLN A 463 -13.13 2.40 -14.85
C GLN A 463 -13.90 1.08 -14.79
N GLU A 464 -13.68 0.14 -15.73
CA GLU A 464 -14.34 -1.17 -15.70
C GLU A 464 -13.94 -2.01 -14.46
N PHE A 465 -12.77 -1.71 -13.90
CA PHE A 465 -12.21 -2.38 -12.72
C PHE A 465 -12.45 -1.63 -11.41
N ALA A 466 -13.23 -0.54 -11.45
CA ALA A 466 -13.59 0.21 -10.24
C ALA A 466 -14.39 -0.67 -9.26
N GLU A 467 -14.33 -0.33 -7.98
CA GLU A 467 -14.91 -1.13 -6.88
C GLU A 467 -16.42 -1.42 -7.07
N ASP A 468 -17.15 -0.47 -7.66
CA ASP A 468 -18.59 -0.57 -7.94
C ASP A 468 -18.92 -1.42 -9.18
N LYS A 469 -17.97 -1.60 -10.11
CA LYS A 469 -18.18 -2.31 -11.38
C LYS A 469 -17.51 -3.69 -11.45
N VAL A 470 -16.55 -3.97 -10.57
CA VAL A 470 -15.72 -5.18 -10.63
C VAL A 470 -16.51 -6.49 -10.65
N LEU A 471 -17.56 -6.62 -9.82
CA LEU A 471 -18.35 -7.85 -9.76
C LEU A 471 -19.10 -8.09 -11.08
N LYS A 472 -19.70 -7.04 -11.65
CA LYS A 472 -20.40 -7.13 -12.93
C LYS A 472 -19.44 -7.57 -14.04
N LYS A 473 -18.24 -6.96 -14.10
CA LYS A 473 -17.23 -7.33 -15.10
C LYS A 473 -16.76 -8.77 -14.94
N PHE A 474 -16.49 -9.20 -13.71
CA PHE A 474 -16.04 -10.56 -13.40
C PHE A 474 -17.08 -11.63 -13.79
N TYR A 475 -18.36 -11.41 -13.50
CA TYR A 475 -19.39 -12.36 -13.94
C TYR A 475 -19.60 -12.37 -15.45
N SER A 476 -19.47 -11.20 -16.11
CA SER A 476 -19.50 -11.13 -17.57
C SER A 476 -18.35 -11.90 -18.19
N SER A 477 -17.12 -11.75 -17.69
CA SER A 477 -15.96 -12.46 -18.25
C SER A 477 -16.07 -13.97 -18.09
N ILE A 478 -16.62 -14.46 -16.97
CA ILE A 478 -16.93 -15.88 -16.79
C ILE A 478 -17.99 -16.34 -17.80
N ALA A 479 -19.07 -15.57 -17.97
CA ALA A 479 -20.13 -15.91 -18.91
C ALA A 479 -19.60 -15.97 -20.35
N ASP A 480 -18.82 -14.98 -20.77
CA ASP A 480 -18.20 -14.91 -22.10
C ASP A 480 -17.22 -16.06 -22.31
N TYR A 481 -16.43 -16.41 -21.29
CA TYR A 481 -15.52 -17.55 -21.35
C TYR A 481 -16.26 -18.87 -21.50
N CYS A 482 -17.34 -19.07 -20.74
CA CYS A 482 -18.19 -20.25 -20.84
C CYS A 482 -18.87 -20.35 -22.21
N ASP A 483 -19.38 -19.23 -22.73
CA ASP A 483 -20.04 -19.19 -24.03
C ASP A 483 -19.06 -19.58 -25.14
N ASN A 484 -17.90 -18.92 -25.18
CA ASN A 484 -16.92 -19.12 -26.25
C ASN A 484 -16.24 -20.49 -26.23
N ASN A 485 -15.90 -21.04 -25.06
CA ASN A 485 -15.12 -22.29 -24.99
C ASN A 485 -15.99 -23.55 -24.92
N TYR A 486 -17.25 -23.43 -24.50
CA TYR A 486 -18.11 -24.60 -24.28
C TYR A 486 -19.44 -24.48 -25.03
N LEU A 487 -20.20 -23.40 -24.83
CA LEU A 487 -21.58 -23.33 -25.33
C LEU A 487 -21.68 -23.12 -26.84
N THR A 488 -20.78 -22.34 -27.45
CA THR A 488 -20.79 -22.10 -28.90
C THR A 488 -20.55 -23.38 -29.69
N ALA A 489 -19.53 -24.17 -29.31
CA ALA A 489 -19.26 -25.46 -29.93
C ALA A 489 -20.43 -26.45 -29.77
N TRP A 490 -21.11 -26.42 -28.62
CA TRP A 490 -22.32 -27.21 -28.38
C TRP A 490 -23.48 -26.77 -29.29
N ARG A 491 -23.75 -25.45 -29.38
CA ARG A 491 -24.80 -24.91 -30.25
C ARG A 491 -24.55 -25.23 -31.72
N GLU A 492 -23.30 -25.13 -32.18
CA GLU A 492 -22.92 -25.50 -33.54
C GLU A 492 -23.13 -27.01 -33.81
N SER A 493 -22.77 -27.85 -32.84
CA SER A 493 -22.98 -29.31 -32.94
C SER A 493 -24.46 -29.67 -32.98
N ASP A 494 -25.30 -29.03 -32.17
CA ASP A 494 -26.76 -29.21 -32.19
C ASP A 494 -27.37 -28.79 -33.53
N LEU A 495 -26.95 -27.64 -34.07
CA LEU A 495 -27.40 -27.17 -35.39
C LEU A 495 -27.00 -28.15 -36.51
N GLN A 496 -25.79 -28.71 -36.45
CA GLN A 496 -25.36 -29.74 -37.40
C GLN A 496 -26.16 -31.03 -37.27
N LEU A 497 -26.47 -31.46 -36.05
CA LEU A 497 -27.33 -32.62 -35.79
C LEU A 497 -28.74 -32.42 -36.33
N GLU A 498 -29.34 -31.25 -36.13
CA GLU A 498 -30.66 -30.92 -36.68
C GLU A 498 -30.64 -30.91 -38.22
N ALA A 499 -29.60 -30.35 -38.83
CA ALA A 499 -29.44 -30.34 -40.28
C ALA A 499 -29.31 -31.77 -40.86
N LEU A 500 -28.51 -32.63 -40.22
CA LEU A 500 -28.36 -34.04 -40.60
C LEU A 500 -29.67 -34.82 -40.45
N ARG A 501 -30.43 -34.58 -39.38
CA ARG A 501 -31.75 -35.20 -39.18
C ARG A 501 -32.73 -34.83 -40.30
N ARG A 502 -32.79 -33.55 -40.69
CA ARG A 502 -33.62 -33.12 -41.83
C ARG A 502 -33.22 -33.79 -43.14
N GLN A 503 -31.91 -33.92 -43.40
CA GLN A 503 -31.43 -34.62 -44.59
C GLN A 503 -31.82 -36.10 -44.61
N LEU A 504 -31.80 -36.77 -43.45
CA LEU A 504 -32.26 -38.14 -43.30
C LEU A 504 -33.77 -38.27 -43.58
N GLU A 505 -34.58 -37.36 -43.02
CA GLU A 505 -36.03 -37.32 -43.27
C GLU A 505 -36.36 -37.08 -44.75
N ASP A 506 -35.62 -36.20 -45.42
CA ASP A 506 -35.78 -35.94 -46.86
C ASP A 506 -35.42 -37.18 -47.70
N ILE A 507 -34.36 -37.91 -47.34
CA ILE A 507 -33.97 -39.16 -48.02
C ILE A 507 -35.04 -40.24 -47.83
N ASP A 508 -35.53 -40.42 -46.61
CA ASP A 508 -36.59 -41.40 -46.30
C ASP A 508 -37.91 -41.06 -46.99
N ALA A 509 -38.19 -39.77 -47.25
CA ALA A 509 -39.36 -39.33 -48.01
C ALA A 509 -39.22 -39.50 -49.54
N MET A 510 -37.99 -39.66 -50.04
CA MET A 510 -37.71 -39.90 -51.47
C MET A 510 -37.58 -41.39 -51.82
N ALA A 511 -37.41 -42.26 -50.82
CA ALA A 511 -37.44 -43.73 -50.95
C ALA A 511 -38.87 -44.27 -50.90
#